data_AF-A0A942TB90-F1
#
_entry.id   AF-A0A942TB90-F1
#
_cell.length_a   1.000
_cell.length_b   1.000
_cell.length_c   1.000
_cell.angle_alpha   90.00
_cell.angle_beta   90.00
_cell.angle_gamma   90.00
#
_symmetry.space_group_name_H-M   'P 1'
#
loop_
_entity.id
_entity.type
_entity.pdbx_description
1 polymer ?
#
loop_
_entity_poly.entity_id
_entity_poly.type
_entity_poly.pdbx_seq_one_letter_code
_entity_poly.pdbx_strand_id
1 'polypeptide(L)' 'MKCILSYRVAKHLLSKGFKIVDIDTSRKIPGNIVFVFEQSEALNYELEKITRKGE' A
#
# COMPACT_ATOMS: atom_id res chain seq x y z
N MET A 1 -4.81 -5.58 8.52
CA MET A 1 -4.10 -4.34 8.10
C MET A 1 -3.10 -4.69 7.01
N LYS A 2 -2.93 -3.85 5.97
CA LYS A 2 -2.03 -4.14 4.84
C LYS A 2 -0.94 -3.08 4.73
N CYS A 3 0.32 -3.51 4.71
CA CYS A 3 1.47 -2.62 4.66
C CYS A 3 2.02 -2.53 3.24
N ILE A 4 2.25 -1.30 2.76
CA ILE A 4 2.72 -1.00 1.41
C ILE A 4 3.95 -0.10 1.51
N LEU A 5 5.08 -0.58 1.01
CA LEU A 5 6.34 0.17 1.00
C LEU A 5 6.48 1.09 -0.22
N SER A 6 5.77 0.78 -1.31
CA SER A 6 5.90 1.49 -2.57
C SER A 6 5.03 2.75 -2.59
N TYR A 7 5.67 3.92 -2.60
CA TYR A 7 4.98 5.21 -2.74
C TYR A 7 4.07 5.27 -3.98
N ARG A 8 4.51 4.71 -5.12
CA ARG A 8 3.69 4.63 -6.35
C ARG A 8 2.38 3.88 -6.14
N VAL A 9 2.43 2.75 -5.44
CA VAL A 9 1.26 1.92 -5.13
C VAL A 9 0.36 2.65 -4.14
N ALA A 10 0.95 3.21 -3.08
CA ALA A 10 0.20 3.99 -2.09
C ALA A 10 -0.53 5.19 -2.73
N LYS A 11 0.13 5.94 -3.62
CA LYS A 11 -0.47 7.05 -4.37
C LYS A 11 -1.61 6.58 -5.27
N HIS A 12 -1.46 5.43 -5.94
CA HIS A 12 -2.52 4.86 -6.76
C HIS A 12 -3.76 4.52 -5.91
N LEU A 13 -3.56 3.89 -4.76
CA LEU A 13 -4.63 3.50 -3.85
C LEU A 13 -5.32 4.72 -3.22
N LEU A 14 -4.57 5.75 -2.84
CA LEU A 14 -5.14 7.02 -2.40
C LEU A 14 -6.01 7.66 -3.49
N SER A 15 -5.56 7.64 -4.75
CA SER A 15 -6.33 8.15 -5.89
C SER A 15 -7.63 7.38 -6.15
N LYS A 16 -7.73 6.14 -5.66
CA LYS A 16 -8.93 5.30 -5.75
C LYS A 16 -9.85 5.47 -4.55
N GLY A 17 -9.46 6.28 -3.56
CA GLY A 17 -10.24 6.53 -2.35
C GLY A 17 -9.96 5.56 -1.19
N PHE A 18 -8.92 4.72 -1.28
CA PHE A 18 -8.52 3.89 -0.14
C PHE A 18 -7.87 4.74 0.95
N LYS A 19 -8.22 4.45 2.20
CA LYS A 19 -7.74 5.21 3.36
C LYS A 19 -6.48 4.58 3.95
N ILE A 20 -5.51 5.44 4.21
CA ILE A 20 -4.35 5.12 5.02
C ILE A 20 -4.79 5.21 6.48
N VAL A 21 -4.58 4.13 7.23
CA VAL A 21 -4.87 4.08 8.66
C VAL A 21 -3.65 4.47 9.49
N ASP A 22 -2.45 4.24 8.96
CA ASP A 22 -1.21 4.54 9.65
C ASP A 22 -0.04 4.71 8.67
N ILE A 23 0.99 5.44 9.08
CA ILE A 23 2.24 5.60 8.32
C ILE A 23 3.38 5.33 9.28
N ASP A 24 4.09 4.24 9.02
CA ASP A 24 5.19 3.78 9.86
C ASP A 24 6.52 3.83 9.08
N THR A 25 7.63 3.59 9.77
CA THR A 25 8.94 3.48 9.12
C THR A 25 9.45 2.05 9.22
N SER A 26 10.05 1.55 8.15
CA SER A 26 10.52 0.18 8.11
C SER A 26 11.65 -0.03 9.12
N ARG A 27 11.37 -0.77 10.19
CA ARG A 27 12.38 -1.16 11.20
C ARG A 27 13.51 -2.02 10.62
N LYS A 28 13.26 -2.71 9.49
CA LYS A 28 14.24 -3.58 8.81
C LYS A 28 15.10 -2.80 7.81
N ILE A 29 14.57 -1.74 7.21
CA ILE A 29 15.27 -0.90 6.22
C ILE A 29 15.15 0.55 6.67
N PRO A 30 16.14 1.07 7.42
CA PRO A 30 16.08 2.43 7.92
C PRO A 30 15.93 3.43 6.77
N GLY A 31 15.01 4.39 6.94
CA GLY A 31 14.70 5.42 5.95
C GLY A 31 13.57 5.09 4.97
N ASN A 32 13.04 3.87 4.99
CA ASN A 32 11.92 3.50 4.11
C ASN A 32 10.57 3.71 4.82
N ILE A 33 9.62 4.36 4.15
CA ILE A 33 8.28 4.65 4.69
C ILE A 33 7.33 3.51 4.33
N VAL A 34 6.52 3.09 5.30
CA VAL A 34 5.49 2.06 5.18
C VAL A 34 4.13 2.74 5.27
N PHE A 35 3.32 2.62 4.23
CA PHE A 35 1.93 3.07 4.22
C PHE A 35 1.03 1.91 4.65
N VAL A 36 0.33 2.06 5.77
CA VAL A 36 -0.60 1.07 6.28
C VAL A 36 -2.01 1.44 5.84
N PHE A 37 -2.63 0.57 5.06
CA PHE A 37 -3.99 0.74 4.58
C PHE A 37 -4.96 -0.11 5.39
N GLU A 38 -6.20 0.39 5.51
CA GLU A 38 -7.31 -0.38 6.04
C GLU A 38 -7.53 -1.63 5.18
N GLN A 39 -7.61 -2.80 5.81
CA GLN A 39 -7.81 -4.04 5.07
C GLN A 39 -9.25 -4.13 4.60
N SER A 40 -9.42 -4.19 3.28
CA SER A 40 -10.71 -4.38 2.62
C SER A 40 -10.55 -5.32 1.43
N GLU A 41 -11.62 -6.01 1.05
CA GLU A 41 -11.63 -6.89 -0.13
C GLU A 41 -11.30 -6.11 -1.41
N ALA A 42 -11.82 -4.89 -1.53
CA ALA A 42 -11.52 -4.00 -2.65
C ALA A 42 -10.02 -3.64 -2.73
N LEU A 43 -9.34 -3.51 -1.58
CA LEU A 43 -7.90 -3.23 -1.53
C LEU A 43 -7.11 -4.43 -2.05
N ASN A 44 -7.46 -5.64 -1.62
CA ASN A 44 -6.80 -6.86 -2.08
C ASN A 44 -6.96 -7.03 -3.59
N TYR A 45 -8.17 -6.81 -4.11
CA TYR A 45 -8.45 -6.91 -5.53
C TYR A 45 -7.64 -5.91 -6.38
N GLU A 46 -7.52 -4.66 -5.94
CA GLU A 46 -6.69 -3.67 -6.66
C GLU A 46 -5.18 -3.98 -6.52
N LEU A 47 -4.73 -4.53 -5.39
CA LEU A 47 -3.35 -4.97 -5.23
C LEU A 47 -3.01 -6.14 -6.16
N GLU A 48 -3.90 -7.13 -6.31
CA GLU A 48 -3.70 -8.24 -7.25
C GLU A 48 -3.55 -7.77 -8.70
N LYS A 49 -4.33 -6.76 -9.11
CA LYS A 49 -4.18 -6.15 -10.44
C LYS A 49 -2.83 -5.48 -10.63
N ILE A 50 -2.31 -4.80 -9.60
CA ILE A 50 -1.03 -4.10 -9.65
C ILE A 50 0.12 -5.11 -9.70
N THR A 51 0.06 -6.19 -8.90
CA THR A 51 1.07 -7.26 -8.89
C THR A 51 1.15 -7.98 -10.24
N ARG A 52 0.02 -8.25 -10.90
CA ARG A 52 0.01 -8.89 -12.24
C ARG A 52 0.55 -8.02 -13.37
N LYS A 53 0.67 -6.71 -13.18
CA LYS A 53 1.11 -5.78 -14.24
C LYS A 53 2.63 -5.50 -14.20
N GLY A 54 3.36 -6.19 -13.33
CA GLY A 54 4.79 -6.01 -13.11
C GLY A 54 5.66 -7.22 -13.47
N GLU A 55 5.17 -8.14 -14.31
CA GLU A 55 6.00 -9.14 -15.01
C GLU A 55 6.59 -8.56 -16.30
#